data_AF-A0A1L9P375-F1
#
_entry.id   AF-A0A1L9P375-F1
#
_cell.length_a   1.000
_cell.length_b   1.000
_cell.length_c   1.000
_cell.angle_alpha   90.00
_cell.angle_beta   90.00
_cell.angle_gamma   90.00
#
_symmetry.space_group_name_H-M   'P 1'
#
loop_
_entity.id
_entity.type
_entity.pdbx_description
1 polymer ?
#
loop_
_entity_poly.entity_id
_entity_poly.type
_entity_poly.pdbx_seq_one_letter_code
_entity_poly.pdbx_strand_id
1 'polypeptide(L)'
;MSSPPFQIPNWQQAAAEKRRRRDESIPLPHRLPLHPERGARRLLPADQEVLNCGILTPLDIEITDIGHAAVLLERIAKKQYTAVAVTEAYCKWASIAQQTYMEQSGKTAGVLHGLPVSLKDLYEVEGVHATAGLVSWIRNISSENPSITKGILAAGGIIYVKTNVSQGHLMVESINNIFGTTTNPLKPALKTLHCQYS
;
A
#
# COMPACT_ATOMS: atom_id res chain seq x y z
N MET A 1 -13.90 -32.16 14.39
CA MET A 1 -13.27 -31.06 13.63
C MET A 1 -12.99 -31.58 12.23
N SER A 2 -13.72 -31.11 11.22
CA SER A 2 -13.52 -31.50 9.82
C SER A 2 -12.21 -30.90 9.30
N SER A 3 -11.39 -31.70 8.63
CA SER A 3 -10.16 -31.23 7.98
C SER A 3 -10.43 -30.05 7.04
N PRO A 4 -9.51 -29.07 6.95
CA PRO A 4 -9.69 -27.92 6.09
C PRO A 4 -9.87 -28.34 4.62
N PRO A 5 -10.72 -27.65 3.84
CA PRO A 5 -11.17 -28.08 2.51
C PRO A 5 -10.07 -28.13 1.44
N PHE A 6 -8.85 -27.67 1.72
CA PHE A 6 -7.72 -27.67 0.80
C PHE A 6 -6.48 -28.27 1.46
N GLN A 7 -6.04 -29.42 0.96
CA GLN A 7 -4.73 -29.99 1.26
C GLN A 7 -3.74 -29.60 0.15
N ILE A 8 -2.71 -28.82 0.49
CA ILE A 8 -1.60 -28.51 -0.40
C ILE A 8 -0.45 -29.47 -0.04
N PRO A 9 -0.14 -30.50 -0.87
CA PRO A 9 0.79 -31.57 -0.49
C PRO A 9 2.22 -31.09 -0.28
N ASN A 10 2.62 -30.01 -0.97
CA ASN A 10 3.93 -29.38 -0.86
C ASN A 10 3.78 -27.85 -0.97
N TRP A 11 3.47 -27.22 0.17
CA TRP A 11 3.18 -25.80 0.23
C TRP A 11 4.39 -24.93 -0.14
N GLN A 12 5.63 -25.42 0.08
CA GLN A 12 6.84 -24.69 -0.31
C GLN A 12 6.94 -24.54 -1.83
N GLN A 13 6.65 -25.59 -2.59
CA GLN A 13 6.61 -25.53 -4.06
C GLN A 13 5.47 -24.65 -4.56
N ALA A 14 4.27 -24.78 -3.99
CA ALA A 14 3.14 -23.93 -4.35
C ALA A 14 3.42 -22.43 -4.08
N ALA A 15 4.10 -22.12 -2.97
CA ALA A 15 4.54 -20.77 -2.64
C ALA A 15 5.65 -20.27 -3.58
N ALA A 16 6.59 -21.12 -4.00
CA ALA A 16 7.62 -20.77 -4.98
C ALA A 16 7.02 -20.44 -6.35
N GLU A 17 6.08 -21.25 -6.85
CA GLU A 17 5.39 -21.02 -8.11
C GLU A 17 4.54 -19.73 -8.09
N LYS A 18 3.86 -19.45 -6.97
CA LYS A 18 3.14 -18.18 -6.80
C LYS A 18 4.07 -16.97 -6.80
N ARG A 19 5.24 -17.07 -6.14
CA ARG A 19 6.27 -16.02 -6.17
C ARG A 19 6.80 -15.81 -7.58
N ARG A 20 7.10 -16.88 -8.31
CA ARG A 20 7.55 -16.81 -9.70
C ARG A 20 6.52 -16.10 -10.59
N ARG A 21 5.25 -16.48 -10.54
CA ARG A 21 4.18 -15.82 -11.33
C ARG A 21 4.01 -14.35 -10.98
N ARG A 22 4.11 -14.00 -9.70
CA ARG A 22 4.12 -12.60 -9.24
C ARG A 22 5.30 -11.86 -9.86
N ASP A 23 6.50 -12.41 -9.76
CA ASP A 23 7.73 -11.77 -10.25
C ASP A 23 7.71 -11.62 -11.80
N GLU A 24 7.15 -12.61 -12.51
CA GLU A 24 6.89 -12.55 -13.94
C GLU A 24 5.86 -11.49 -14.31
N SER A 25 4.82 -11.30 -13.47
CA SER A 25 3.77 -10.30 -13.69
C SER A 25 4.21 -8.85 -13.43
N ILE A 26 5.39 -8.64 -12.83
CA ILE A 26 5.96 -7.29 -12.67
C ILE A 26 6.26 -6.74 -14.07
N PRO A 27 5.62 -5.63 -14.49
CA PRO A 27 5.88 -5.02 -15.79
C PRO A 27 7.37 -4.75 -15.97
N LEU A 28 7.90 -5.07 -17.16
CA LEU A 28 9.28 -4.79 -17.55
C LEU A 28 9.77 -3.37 -17.18
N PRO A 29 9.00 -2.28 -17.40
CA PRO A 29 9.44 -0.93 -17.02
C PRO A 29 9.57 -0.71 -15.51
N HIS A 30 9.04 -1.60 -14.66
CA HIS A 30 9.15 -1.52 -13.21
C HIS A 30 10.24 -2.43 -12.63
N ARG A 31 11.05 -3.07 -13.48
CA ARG A 31 12.20 -3.89 -13.06
C ARG A 31 13.48 -3.05 -13.03
N LEU A 32 14.14 -3.04 -11.88
CA LEU A 32 15.44 -2.41 -11.68
C LEU A 32 16.50 -3.16 -12.52
N PRO A 33 17.43 -2.42 -13.14
CA PRO A 33 18.65 -3.04 -13.63
C PRO A 33 19.44 -3.59 -12.43
N LEU A 34 19.82 -4.87 -12.52
CA LEU A 34 20.66 -5.55 -11.53
C LEU A 34 21.96 -4.77 -11.35
N HIS A 35 22.19 -4.22 -10.16
CA HIS A 35 23.43 -3.51 -9.84
C HIS A 35 24.23 -4.29 -8.79
N PRO A 36 25.48 -4.72 -9.08
CA PRO A 36 26.21 -5.66 -8.25
C PRO A 36 26.63 -5.16 -6.85
N GLU A 37 26.49 -3.87 -6.53
CA GLU A 37 27.04 -3.26 -5.30
C GLU A 37 25.99 -2.77 -4.28
N ARG A 38 24.70 -3.11 -4.45
CA ARG A 38 23.66 -2.67 -3.50
C ARG A 38 23.81 -3.38 -2.14
N GLY A 39 24.39 -2.68 -1.16
CA GLY A 39 24.50 -3.12 0.23
C GLY A 39 23.20 -2.94 1.03
N ALA A 40 23.10 -3.62 2.19
CA ALA A 40 21.89 -3.87 3.01
C ALA A 40 21.16 -2.65 3.64
N ARG A 41 20.93 -1.56 2.89
CA ARG A 41 20.23 -0.37 3.36
C ARG A 41 18.79 -0.32 2.83
N ARG A 42 17.84 -0.08 3.74
CA ARG A 42 16.44 0.26 3.41
C ARG A 42 16.44 1.58 2.64
N LEU A 43 16.09 1.52 1.35
CA LEU A 43 16.06 2.71 0.52
C LEU A 43 14.84 3.57 0.85
N LEU A 44 15.09 4.86 1.04
CA LEU A 44 14.10 5.91 1.20
C LEU A 44 13.82 6.58 -0.15
N PRO A 45 12.66 7.24 -0.34
CA PRO A 45 12.34 7.90 -1.61
C PRO A 45 13.38 8.95 -2.06
N ALA A 46 14.04 9.59 -1.10
CA ALA A 46 15.08 10.57 -1.35
C ALA A 46 16.49 9.98 -1.60
N ASP A 47 16.67 8.66 -1.50
CA ASP A 47 17.99 8.06 -1.73
C ASP A 47 18.38 8.17 -3.22
N GLN A 48 19.59 8.64 -3.49
CA GLN A 48 20.09 8.91 -4.85
C GLN A 48 20.03 7.68 -5.76
N GLU A 49 20.16 6.48 -5.20
CA GLU A 49 20.05 5.21 -5.92
C GLU A 49 18.64 4.92 -6.44
N VAL A 50 17.61 5.37 -5.71
CA VAL A 50 16.20 5.28 -6.11
C VAL A 50 15.88 6.31 -7.19
N LEU A 51 16.42 7.51 -7.06
CA LEU A 51 16.23 8.58 -8.05
C LEU A 51 16.91 8.25 -9.40
N ASN A 52 18.04 7.56 -9.35
CA ASN A 52 18.83 7.20 -10.55
C ASN A 52 18.40 5.89 -11.22
N CYS A 53 17.37 5.20 -10.72
CA CYS A 53 17.01 3.88 -11.21
C CYS A 53 16.30 3.86 -12.59
N GLY A 54 15.91 5.02 -13.10
CA GLY A 54 15.26 5.18 -14.41
C GLY A 54 13.79 4.74 -14.48
N ILE A 55 13.22 4.23 -13.37
CA ILE A 55 11.82 3.78 -13.29
C ILE A 55 10.89 4.92 -12.85
N LEU A 56 11.35 5.78 -11.95
CA LEU A 56 10.57 6.90 -11.45
C LEU A 56 10.70 8.08 -12.40
N THR A 57 9.57 8.62 -12.83
CA THR A 57 9.51 9.91 -13.51
C THR A 57 9.69 11.05 -12.50
N PRO A 58 10.05 12.27 -12.94
CA PRO A 58 10.12 13.43 -12.05
C PRO A 58 8.82 13.67 -11.27
N LEU A 59 7.67 13.37 -11.88
CA LEU A 59 6.36 13.45 -11.24
C LEU A 59 6.15 12.37 -10.17
N ASP A 60 6.64 11.14 -10.40
CA ASP A 60 6.54 10.07 -9.39
C ASP A 60 7.35 10.42 -8.14
N ILE A 61 8.52 11.05 -8.32
CA ILE A 61 9.37 11.53 -7.22
C ILE A 61 8.66 12.65 -6.45
N GLU A 62 8.14 13.65 -7.17
CA GLU A 62 7.37 14.75 -6.55
C GLU A 62 6.18 14.22 -5.73
N ILE A 63 5.42 13.26 -6.28
CA ILE A 63 4.27 12.66 -5.60
C ILE A 63 4.70 11.90 -4.34
N THR A 64 5.76 11.10 -4.42
CA THR A 64 6.20 10.23 -3.32
C THR A 64 6.97 10.96 -2.22
N ASP A 65 7.54 12.13 -2.51
CA ASP A 65 8.22 12.99 -1.55
C ASP A 65 7.25 13.81 -0.68
N ILE A 66 5.98 13.91 -1.07
CA ILE A 66 4.95 14.59 -0.28
C ILE A 66 4.69 13.83 1.02
N GLY A 67 5.26 14.30 2.12
CA GLY A 67 5.11 13.71 3.45
C GLY A 67 3.71 13.89 4.10
N HIS A 68 2.81 14.66 3.47
CA HIS A 68 1.48 14.94 4.01
C HIS A 68 0.37 14.60 3.01
N ALA A 69 -0.41 13.57 3.33
CA ALA A 69 -1.54 13.11 2.51
C ALA A 69 -2.57 14.22 2.19
N ALA A 70 -2.72 15.21 3.06
CA ALA A 70 -3.61 16.36 2.84
C ALA A 70 -3.24 17.14 1.56
N VAL A 71 -1.93 17.29 1.29
CA VAL A 71 -1.42 17.99 0.10
C VAL A 71 -1.72 17.16 -1.15
N LEU A 72 -1.52 15.83 -1.10
CA LEU A 72 -1.90 14.94 -2.21
C LEU A 72 -3.39 15.05 -2.56
N LEU A 73 -4.25 15.03 -1.54
CA LEU A 73 -5.69 15.16 -1.71
C LEU A 73 -6.08 16.51 -2.32
N GLU A 74 -5.47 17.60 -1.86
CA GLU A 74 -5.71 18.93 -2.42
C GLU A 74 -5.29 19.01 -3.90
N ARG A 75 -4.13 18.45 -4.24
CA ARG A 75 -3.61 18.43 -5.62
C ARG A 75 -4.48 17.56 -6.54
N ILE A 76 -4.98 16.43 -6.05
CA ILE A 76 -5.95 15.59 -6.79
C ILE A 76 -7.27 16.35 -6.96
N ALA A 77 -7.77 17.01 -5.92
CA ALA A 77 -9.01 17.79 -5.98
C ALA A 77 -8.92 18.95 -6.98
N LYS A 78 -7.74 19.61 -7.05
CA LYS A 78 -7.42 20.64 -8.05
C LYS A 78 -7.14 20.08 -9.45
N LYS A 79 -7.26 18.76 -9.66
CA LYS A 79 -6.95 18.05 -10.91
C LYS A 79 -5.51 18.24 -11.39
N GLN A 80 -4.60 18.57 -10.48
CA GLN A 80 -3.18 18.70 -10.78
C GLN A 80 -2.52 17.33 -10.86
N TYR A 81 -2.99 16.37 -10.05
CA TYR A 81 -2.66 14.95 -10.19
C TYR A 81 -3.92 14.12 -10.42
N THR A 82 -3.77 12.99 -11.12
CA THR A 82 -4.83 11.99 -11.21
C THR A 82 -4.64 10.94 -10.11
N ALA A 83 -5.73 10.34 -9.65
CA ALA A 83 -5.66 9.22 -8.68
C ALA A 83 -4.85 8.04 -9.24
N VAL A 84 -4.88 7.85 -10.56
CA VAL A 84 -4.09 6.83 -11.28
C VAL A 84 -2.60 7.14 -11.17
N ALA A 85 -2.17 8.36 -11.51
CA ALA A 85 -0.76 8.76 -11.45
C ALA A 85 -0.19 8.62 -10.03
N VAL A 86 -0.97 9.00 -9.02
CA VAL A 86 -0.54 8.85 -7.62
C VAL A 86 -0.38 7.37 -7.26
N THR A 87 -1.34 6.53 -7.64
CA THR A 87 -1.27 5.08 -7.37
C THR A 87 -0.09 4.43 -8.10
N GLU A 88 0.15 4.80 -9.36
CA GLU A 88 1.27 4.30 -10.15
C GLU A 88 2.62 4.68 -9.53
N ALA A 89 2.79 5.92 -9.07
CA ALA A 89 4.01 6.37 -8.39
C ALA A 89 4.33 5.51 -7.15
N TYR A 90 3.34 5.28 -6.29
CA TYR A 90 3.51 4.42 -5.11
C TYR A 90 3.78 2.95 -5.49
N CYS A 91 3.14 2.41 -6.52
CA CYS A 91 3.38 1.05 -7.00
C CYS A 91 4.79 0.85 -7.59
N LYS A 92 5.30 1.84 -8.34
CA LYS A 92 6.69 1.85 -8.83
C LYS A 92 7.66 1.87 -7.66
N TRP A 93 7.40 2.72 -6.66
CA TRP A 93 8.23 2.82 -5.46
C TRP A 93 8.27 1.50 -4.67
N ALA A 94 7.11 0.88 -4.47
CA ALA A 94 6.97 -0.44 -3.88
C ALA A 94 7.79 -1.51 -4.63
N SER A 95 7.74 -1.49 -5.97
CA SER A 95 8.51 -2.41 -6.82
C SER A 95 10.03 -2.23 -6.65
N ILE A 96 10.50 -0.99 -6.52
CA ILE A 96 11.91 -0.65 -6.29
C ILE A 96 12.36 -1.14 -4.91
N ALA A 97 11.58 -0.84 -3.87
CA ALA A 97 11.86 -1.29 -2.51
C ALA A 97 11.88 -2.83 -2.41
N GLN A 98 10.99 -3.50 -3.13
CA GLN A 98 10.95 -4.96 -3.21
C GLN A 98 12.25 -5.53 -3.76
N GLN A 99 12.68 -5.01 -4.91
CA GLN A 99 13.81 -5.55 -5.67
C GLN A 99 15.13 -5.27 -4.98
N THR A 100 15.32 -4.05 -4.46
CA THR A 100 16.54 -3.68 -3.72
C THR A 100 16.73 -4.52 -2.47
N TYR A 101 15.68 -4.78 -1.70
CA TYR A 101 15.79 -5.68 -0.55
C TYR A 101 16.08 -7.14 -0.96
N MET A 102 15.51 -7.61 -2.07
CA MET A 102 15.78 -8.95 -2.60
C MET A 102 17.23 -9.11 -3.06
N GLU A 103 17.77 -8.13 -3.76
CA GLU A 103 19.17 -8.09 -4.21
C GLU A 103 20.14 -8.07 -3.01
N GLN A 104 19.82 -7.29 -1.98
CA GLN A 104 20.67 -7.11 -0.79
C GLN A 104 20.67 -8.33 0.15
N SER A 105 19.49 -8.84 0.48
CA SER A 105 19.35 -9.88 1.51
C SER A 105 19.32 -11.30 0.93
N GLY A 106 19.21 -11.43 -0.40
CA GLY A 106 18.98 -12.70 -1.10
C GLY A 106 17.65 -13.37 -0.70
N LYS A 107 16.79 -12.69 0.05
CA LYS A 107 15.56 -13.21 0.63
C LYS A 107 14.45 -12.16 0.55
N THR A 108 13.20 -12.61 0.47
CA THR A 108 12.04 -11.71 0.61
C THR A 108 11.88 -11.33 2.08
N ALA A 109 11.54 -10.08 2.43
CA ALA A 109 11.27 -9.70 3.82
C ALA A 109 10.07 -10.48 4.41
N GLY A 110 9.21 -11.01 3.55
CA GLY A 110 8.14 -11.94 3.91
C GLY A 110 7.19 -12.18 2.74
N VAL A 111 6.01 -12.73 3.03
CA VAL A 111 4.99 -13.08 2.02
C VAL A 111 4.38 -11.87 1.32
N LEU A 112 4.41 -10.69 1.94
CA LEU A 112 3.91 -9.42 1.41
C LEU A 112 5.05 -8.48 0.98
N HIS A 113 6.26 -9.01 0.79
CA HIS A 113 7.45 -8.20 0.49
C HIS A 113 7.23 -7.20 -0.64
N GLY A 114 7.31 -5.91 -0.32
CA GLY A 114 7.16 -4.79 -1.25
C GLY A 114 5.73 -4.50 -1.71
N LEU A 115 4.72 -5.22 -1.21
CA LEU A 115 3.33 -5.01 -1.62
C LEU A 115 2.79 -3.73 -0.96
N PRO A 116 2.29 -2.74 -1.73
CA PRO A 116 1.59 -1.60 -1.14
C PRO A 116 0.25 -2.07 -0.59
N VAL A 117 0.03 -1.82 0.70
CA VAL A 117 -1.18 -2.18 1.43
C VAL A 117 -1.86 -0.92 1.92
N SER A 118 -3.15 -0.79 1.62
CA SER A 118 -3.99 0.21 2.26
C SER A 118 -4.66 -0.40 3.49
N LEU A 119 -4.80 0.40 4.55
CA LEU A 119 -5.53 0.00 5.76
C LEU A 119 -6.80 0.81 5.91
N LYS A 120 -7.85 0.25 6.52
CA LYS A 120 -9.00 1.07 6.94
C LYS A 120 -8.58 2.04 8.04
N ASP A 121 -9.23 3.19 8.13
CA ASP A 121 -8.95 4.15 9.20
C ASP A 121 -9.27 3.63 10.63
N LEU A 122 -9.81 2.42 10.74
CA LEU A 122 -9.90 1.65 11.98
C LEU A 122 -8.55 1.20 12.54
N TYR A 123 -7.66 0.78 11.64
CA TYR A 123 -6.43 0.11 12.07
C TYR A 123 -5.41 1.15 12.47
N GLU A 124 -4.83 0.93 13.64
CA GLU A 124 -3.79 1.79 14.18
C GLU A 124 -2.47 1.59 13.43
N VAL A 125 -1.78 2.69 13.21
CA VAL A 125 -0.42 2.75 12.68
C VAL A 125 0.32 3.79 13.52
N GLU A 126 1.45 3.38 14.10
CA GLU A 126 2.26 4.22 14.98
C GLU A 126 2.58 5.57 14.34
N GLY A 127 2.33 6.65 15.07
CA GLY A 127 2.56 8.02 14.60
C GLY A 127 1.51 8.54 13.60
N VAL A 128 0.49 7.75 13.27
CA VAL A 128 -0.58 8.13 12.34
C VAL A 128 -1.92 8.24 13.07
N HIS A 129 -2.77 9.16 12.59
CA HIS A 129 -4.11 9.33 13.10
C HIS A 129 -4.96 8.05 12.91
N ALA A 130 -5.72 7.70 13.94
CA ALA A 130 -6.69 6.61 13.91
C ALA A 130 -8.03 7.13 14.41
N THR A 131 -8.84 7.64 13.47
CA THR A 131 -10.08 8.34 13.82
C THR A 131 -11.30 7.41 13.82
N ALA A 132 -11.26 6.29 13.09
CA ALA A 132 -12.41 5.42 12.86
C ALA A 132 -13.67 6.16 12.35
N GLY A 133 -13.51 7.33 11.71
CA GLY A 133 -14.60 8.21 11.30
C GLY A 133 -15.32 8.91 12.46
N LEU A 134 -14.81 8.86 13.70
CA LEU A 134 -15.41 9.46 14.89
C LEU A 134 -14.76 10.81 15.19
N VAL A 135 -15.55 11.89 15.18
CA VAL A 135 -15.06 13.26 15.43
C VAL A 135 -14.35 13.38 16.79
N SER A 136 -14.82 12.63 17.79
CA SER A 136 -14.17 12.55 19.11
C SER A 136 -12.73 12.04 19.05
N TRP A 137 -12.34 11.31 18.00
CA TRP A 137 -11.03 10.69 17.83
C TRP A 137 -10.20 11.36 16.72
N ILE A 138 -10.58 12.56 16.25
CA ILE A 138 -9.88 13.24 15.14
C ILE A 138 -8.41 13.57 15.44
N ARG A 139 -8.04 13.68 16.72
CA ARG A 139 -6.65 13.91 17.20
C ARG A 139 -6.01 12.67 17.82
N ASN A 140 -6.64 11.50 17.68
CA ASN A 140 -6.11 10.26 18.22
C ASN A 140 -4.95 9.78 17.34
N ILE A 141 -3.73 9.88 17.84
CA ILE A 141 -2.52 9.38 17.17
C ILE A 141 -2.15 8.07 17.83
N SER A 142 -1.98 7.02 17.03
CA SER A 142 -1.64 5.70 17.55
C SER A 142 -0.23 5.70 18.12
N SER A 143 -0.08 5.26 19.37
CA SER A 143 1.24 5.18 20.04
C SER A 143 2.05 3.96 19.63
N GLU A 144 1.40 2.91 19.16
CA GLU A 144 2.06 1.70 18.69
C GLU A 144 1.31 1.02 17.55
N ASN A 145 1.98 0.08 16.89
CA ASN A 145 1.37 -0.76 15.87
C ASN A 145 0.67 -1.97 16.51
N PRO A 146 -0.62 -2.25 16.23
CA PRO A 146 -1.29 -3.46 16.69
C PRO A 146 -0.76 -4.70 15.97
N SER A 147 -1.12 -5.89 16.45
CA SER A 147 -0.62 -7.18 15.93
C SER A 147 -0.82 -7.35 14.42
N ILE A 148 -1.94 -6.87 13.87
CA ILE A 148 -2.22 -6.92 12.43
C ILE A 148 -1.26 -6.03 11.63
N THR A 149 -1.04 -4.80 12.08
CA THR A 149 -0.12 -3.85 11.45
C THR A 149 1.32 -4.35 11.57
N LYS A 150 1.72 -4.83 12.75
CA LYS A 150 3.01 -5.50 12.98
C LYS A 150 3.19 -6.70 12.06
N GLY A 151 2.16 -7.54 11.88
CA GLY A 151 2.20 -8.70 11.00
C GLY A 151 2.35 -8.34 9.52
N ILE A 152 1.65 -7.31 9.04
CA ILE A 152 1.78 -6.82 7.66
C ILE A 152 3.18 -6.27 7.42
N LEU A 153 3.69 -5.44 8.34
CA LEU A 153 5.04 -4.88 8.25
C LEU A 153 6.12 -5.96 8.33
N ALA A 154 5.98 -6.93 9.25
CA ALA A 154 6.88 -8.07 9.40
C ALA A 154 6.83 -9.00 8.18
N ALA A 155 5.69 -9.10 7.50
CA ALA A 155 5.58 -9.81 6.23
C ALA A 155 6.18 -9.02 5.04
N GLY A 156 6.70 -7.81 5.27
CA GLY A 156 7.32 -6.96 4.26
C GLY A 156 6.36 -6.06 3.48
N GLY A 157 5.10 -5.94 3.92
CA GLY A 157 4.12 -5.04 3.31
C GLY A 157 4.40 -3.58 3.60
N ILE A 158 4.09 -2.70 2.64
CA ILE A 158 4.30 -1.25 2.74
C ILE A 158 2.94 -0.58 2.93
N ILE A 159 2.67 -0.05 4.13
CA ILE A 159 1.43 0.68 4.39
C ILE A 159 1.58 2.09 3.84
N TYR A 160 0.78 2.43 2.81
CA TYR A 160 0.92 3.72 2.12
C TYR A 160 -0.24 4.68 2.39
N VAL A 161 -1.44 4.17 2.72
CA VAL A 161 -2.63 5.01 2.92
C VAL A 161 -3.62 4.38 3.90
N LYS A 162 -4.36 5.24 4.60
CA LYS A 162 -5.58 4.86 5.31
C LYS A 162 -6.82 5.23 4.51
N THR A 163 -7.74 4.28 4.38
CA THR A 163 -8.97 4.41 3.59
C THR A 163 -10.13 4.86 4.46
N ASN A 164 -11.03 5.62 3.85
CA ASN A 164 -12.22 6.14 4.52
C ASN A 164 -13.17 5.02 4.97
N VAL A 165 -13.85 5.24 6.08
CA VAL A 165 -14.72 4.26 6.75
C VAL A 165 -16.07 4.88 7.10
N SER A 166 -17.07 4.05 7.40
CA SER A 166 -18.30 4.54 8.01
C SER A 166 -18.02 4.96 9.45
N GLN A 167 -18.82 5.89 9.98
CA GLN A 167 -18.67 6.36 11.36
C GLN A 167 -18.72 5.18 12.33
N GLY A 168 -17.60 4.91 13.02
CA GLY A 168 -17.45 3.81 13.96
C GLY A 168 -17.64 2.42 13.35
N HIS A 169 -17.54 2.27 12.02
CA HIS A 169 -17.79 1.00 11.31
C HIS A 169 -19.22 0.44 11.44
N LEU A 170 -20.19 1.30 11.79
CA LEU A 170 -21.56 0.88 12.09
C LEU A 170 -22.46 0.78 10.86
N MET A 171 -21.97 1.21 9.69
CA MET A 171 -22.75 1.23 8.45
C MET A 171 -21.96 0.66 7.26
N VAL A 172 -22.71 0.16 6.27
CA VAL A 172 -22.17 -0.40 5.03
C VAL A 172 -21.68 0.72 4.08
N GLU A 173 -22.25 1.92 4.21
CA GLU A 173 -21.84 3.10 3.44
C GLU A 173 -20.69 3.84 4.15
N SER A 174 -19.61 4.13 3.43
CA SER A 174 -18.47 4.90 3.96
C SER A 174 -18.78 6.40 4.05
N ILE A 175 -19.66 6.74 4.99
CA ILE A 175 -20.09 8.10 5.33
C ILE A 175 -19.63 8.41 6.76
N ASN A 176 -18.92 9.52 6.92
CA ASN A 176 -18.62 10.09 8.24
C ASN A 176 -18.44 11.62 8.17
N ASN A 177 -18.43 12.25 9.35
CA ASN A 177 -18.35 13.72 9.48
C ASN A 177 -16.93 14.29 9.37
N ILE A 178 -15.89 13.45 9.23
CA ILE A 178 -14.50 13.88 9.13
C ILE A 178 -14.07 14.00 7.67
N PHE A 179 -14.25 12.92 6.92
CA PHE A 179 -13.79 12.75 5.54
C PHE A 179 -14.93 12.77 4.52
N GLY A 180 -16.19 12.83 4.98
CA GLY A 180 -17.35 12.85 4.12
C GLY A 180 -17.72 11.47 3.56
N THR A 181 -18.35 11.47 2.37
CA THR A 181 -18.85 10.27 1.70
C THR A 181 -17.88 9.78 0.62
N THR A 182 -17.52 8.50 0.67
CA THR A 182 -16.83 7.84 -0.45
C THR A 182 -17.82 7.43 -1.53
N THR A 183 -17.56 7.78 -2.78
CA THR A 183 -18.40 7.40 -3.93
C THR A 183 -17.82 6.21 -4.69
N ASN A 184 -18.68 5.54 -5.47
CA ASN A 184 -18.27 4.44 -6.32
C ASN A 184 -17.46 4.96 -7.53
N PRO A 185 -16.26 4.42 -7.80
CA PRO A 185 -15.40 4.89 -8.89
C PRO A 185 -15.98 4.67 -10.30
N LEU A 186 -16.82 3.64 -10.49
CA LEU A 186 -17.46 3.35 -11.78
C LEU A 186 -18.74 4.16 -11.99
N LYS A 187 -19.44 4.53 -10.91
CA LYS A 187 -20.69 5.29 -10.94
C LYS A 187 -20.72 6.27 -9.78
N PRO A 188 -20.21 7.51 -9.96
CA PRO A 188 -20.09 8.49 -8.88
C PRO A 188 -21.41 8.85 -8.17
N ALA A 189 -22.55 8.62 -8.82
CA ALA A 189 -23.88 8.81 -8.23
C ALA A 189 -24.25 7.75 -7.16
N LEU A 190 -23.50 6.65 -7.05
CA LEU A 190 -23.74 5.59 -6.07
C LEU A 190 -22.77 5.73 -4.89
N LYS A 191 -23.30 5.59 -3.67
CA LYS A 191 -22.58 5.84 -2.40
C LYS A 191 -21.71 4.68 -1.92
N THR A 192 -21.63 3.56 -2.64
CA THR A 192 -20.77 2.43 -2.27
C THR A 192 -20.45 1.52 -3.47
N LEU A 193 -19.30 0.83 -3.40
CA LEU A 193 -19.01 -0.36 -4.19
C LEU A 193 -19.97 -1.48 -3.77
N HIS A 194 -21.15 -1.55 -4.40
CA HIS A 194 -21.90 -2.80 -4.43
C HIS A 194 -21.16 -3.76 -5.36
N CYS A 195 -20.28 -4.58 -4.80
CA CYS A 195 -19.70 -5.70 -5.53
C CYS A 195 -20.73 -6.83 -5.53
N GLN A 196 -21.76 -6.70 -6.37
CA GLN A 196 -22.50 -7.87 -6.81
C GLN A 196 -21.66 -8.51 -7.92
N TYR A 197 -20.96 -9.59 -7.55
CA TYR A 197 -20.58 -10.58 -8.55
C TYR A 197 -21.89 -11.20 -9.07
N SER A 198 -22.26 -10.81 -10.29
CA SER A 198 -23.21 -11.52 -11.14
C SER A 198 -22.43 -12.20 -12.24
#